data_AF-A0A7Y5R0C8-F1
#
_entry.id   AF-A0A7Y5R0C8-F1
#
_cell.length_a   1.000
_cell.length_b   1.000
_cell.length_c   1.000
_cell.angle_alpha   90.00
_cell.angle_beta   90.00
_cell.angle_gamma   90.00
#
_symmetry.space_group_name_H-M   'P 1'
#
loop_
_entity.id
_entity.type
_entity.pdbx_description
1 polymer ?
#
loop_
_entity_poly.entity_id
_entity_poly.type
_entity_poly.pdbx_seq_one_letter_code
_entity_poly.pdbx_strand_id
1 'polypeptide(L)'
;MDRRDEADARGTLGMDGDFVPRISRDELKAKLESGSPPPLFEVLPTGYWKKNHLPGAISAPPDRAVAIISERVPDRNAEIVVYCW
;
A
#
# COMPACT_ATOMS: atom_id res chain seq x y z
N MET A 1 -8.85 10.69 26.56
CA MET A 1 -7.75 9.78 26.91
C MET A 1 -8.31 8.36 26.93
N ASP A 2 -8.55 7.78 25.75
CA ASP A 2 -8.99 6.40 25.59
C ASP A 2 -7.86 5.63 24.89
N ARG A 3 -7.47 4.50 25.46
CA ARG A 3 -6.23 3.75 25.22
C ARG A 3 -6.21 3.00 23.88
N ARG A 4 -6.31 3.73 22.76
CA ARG A 4 -6.17 3.18 21.40
C ARG A 4 -4.98 3.76 20.62
N ASP A 5 -4.03 4.38 21.32
CA ASP A 5 -2.71 4.75 20.81
C ASP A 5 -1.69 3.61 21.02
N GLU A 6 -2.01 2.40 20.55
CA GLU A 6 -0.97 1.39 20.27
C GLU A 6 -0.99 1.18 18.75
N ALA A 7 -0.11 1.93 18.08
CA ALA A 7 0.24 1.70 16.69
C ALA A 7 0.78 0.26 16.58
N ASP A 8 -0.08 -0.67 16.17
CA ASP A 8 0.29 -2.06 15.98
C ASP A 8 1.10 -2.23 14.68
N ALA A 9 2.38 -1.85 14.75
CA ALA A 9 3.39 -2.05 13.71
C ALA A 9 3.81 -3.52 13.54
N ARG A 10 2.89 -4.48 13.73
CA ARG A 10 3.14 -5.89 13.44
C ARG A 10 3.05 -6.08 11.93
N GLY A 11 4.16 -6.14 11.22
CA GLY A 11 4.20 -6.55 9.81
C GLY A 11 3.61 -7.94 9.59
N THR A 12 3.43 -8.31 8.33
CA THR A 12 2.94 -9.65 7.95
C THR A 12 4.11 -10.48 7.42
N LEU A 13 4.16 -11.76 7.77
CA LEU A 13 5.12 -12.70 7.21
C LEU A 13 4.75 -12.99 5.76
N GLY A 14 5.63 -12.64 4.83
CA GLY A 14 5.55 -13.04 3.43
C GLY A 14 5.74 -14.54 3.25
N MET A 15 5.36 -15.05 2.08
CA MET A 15 5.40 -16.49 1.80
C MET A 15 6.81 -17.08 1.86
N ASP A 16 7.84 -16.26 1.62
CA ASP A 16 9.25 -16.64 1.69
C ASP A 16 9.88 -16.41 3.07
N GLY A 17 9.07 -16.09 4.10
CA GLY A 17 9.53 -15.81 5.45
C GLY A 17 10.03 -14.37 5.66
N ASP A 18 9.86 -13.50 4.67
CA ASP A 18 10.29 -12.11 4.75
C ASP A 18 9.25 -11.23 5.44
N PHE A 19 9.67 -10.24 6.23
CA PHE A 19 8.74 -9.39 6.98
C PHE A 19 8.30 -8.21 6.12
N VAL A 20 7.00 -8.12 5.84
CA VAL A 20 6.41 -6.97 5.14
C VAL A 20 5.92 -5.95 6.17
N PRO A 21 6.53 -4.75 6.26
CA PRO A 21 6.09 -3.72 7.20
C PRO A 21 4.63 -3.32 6.96
N ARG A 22 3.89 -3.08 8.04
CA ARG A 22 2.54 -2.48 7.98
C ARG A 22 2.60 -1.06 8.50
N ILE A 23 1.80 -0.19 7.90
CA ILE A 23 1.54 1.17 8.35
C ILE A 23 0.07 1.30 8.75
N SER A 24 -0.20 2.17 9.70
CA SER A 24 -1.54 2.57 10.10
C SER A 24 -2.19 3.47 9.05
N ARG A 25 -3.51 3.69 9.20
CA ARG A 25 -4.27 4.60 8.34
C ARG A 25 -3.81 6.05 8.50
N ASP A 26 -3.45 6.46 9.72
CA ASP A 26 -2.98 7.82 10.00
C ASP A 26 -1.58 8.06 9.42
N GLU A 27 -0.69 7.07 9.50
CA GLU A 27 0.62 7.13 8.83
C GLU A 27 0.49 7.19 7.31
N LEU A 28 -0.40 6.37 6.73
CA LEU A 28 -0.69 6.42 5.30
C LEU A 28 -1.22 7.81 4.91
N LYS A 29 -2.19 8.35 5.66
CA LYS A 29 -2.73 9.68 5.41
C LYS A 29 -1.65 10.75 5.46
N ALA A 30 -0.80 10.74 6.49
CA ALA A 30 0.31 11.69 6.62
C ALA A 30 1.30 11.59 5.45
N LYS A 31 1.61 10.38 4.96
CA LYS A 31 2.44 10.17 3.78
C LYS A 31 1.80 10.74 2.51
N LEU A 32 0.49 10.51 2.33
CA LEU A 32 -0.26 10.98 1.15
C LEU A 32 -0.43 12.51 1.12
N GLU A 33 -0.49 13.16 2.29
CA GLU A 33 -0.57 14.61 2.43
C GLU A 33 0.80 15.31 2.37
N SER A 34 1.90 14.54 2.29
CA SER A 34 3.26 15.07 2.17
C SER A 34 3.55 15.65 0.78
N GLY A 35 4.62 16.42 0.64
CA GLY A 35 5.06 16.96 -0.66
C GLY A 35 5.60 15.91 -1.64
N SER A 36 5.77 14.66 -1.21
CA SER A 36 6.29 13.56 -2.03
C SER A 36 5.63 12.23 -1.62
N PRO A 37 4.34 12.04 -1.93
CA PRO A 37 3.61 10.82 -1.55
C PRO A 37 4.21 9.59 -2.24
N PRO A 38 4.26 8.42 -1.56
CA PRO A 38 4.75 7.20 -2.16
C PRO A 38 3.79 6.69 -3.24
N PRO A 39 4.27 5.94 -4.25
CA PRO A 39 3.40 5.18 -5.14
C PRO A 39 2.44 4.28 -4.35
N LEU A 40 1.14 4.44 -4.62
CA LEU A 40 0.05 3.75 -3.93
C LEU A 40 -0.67 2.80 -4.90
N PHE A 41 -0.81 1.55 -4.52
CA PHE A 41 -1.42 0.51 -5.36
C PHE A 41 -2.59 -0.17 -4.67
N GLU A 42 -3.72 -0.23 -5.36
CA GLU A 42 -4.90 -1.01 -4.98
C GLU A 42 -4.79 -2.42 -5.60
N VAL A 43 -4.76 -3.44 -4.75
CA VAL A 43 -4.52 -4.83 -5.18
C VAL A 43 -5.79 -5.67 -5.30
N LEU A 44 -6.99 -5.11 -5.16
CA LEU A 44 -8.22 -5.81 -5.54
C LEU A 44 -8.42 -5.88 -7.06
N PRO A 45 -9.25 -6.82 -7.56
CA PRO A 45 -9.66 -6.83 -8.97
C PRO A 45 -10.13 -5.45 -9.42
N THR A 46 -9.77 -5.03 -10.64
CA THR A 46 -10.00 -3.67 -11.14
C THR A 46 -11.46 -3.20 -11.06
N GLY A 47 -12.43 -4.12 -11.03
CA GLY A 47 -13.84 -3.78 -10.79
C GLY A 47 -14.09 -3.09 -9.43
N TYR A 48 -13.35 -3.45 -8.38
CA TYR A 48 -13.44 -2.80 -7.06
C TYR A 48 -12.80 -1.42 -7.09
N TRP A 49 -11.59 -1.30 -7.65
CA TRP A 49 -10.93 -0.01 -7.87
C TRP A 49 -11.83 0.98 -8.65
N LYS A 50 -12.50 0.52 -9.71
CA LYS A 50 -13.43 1.36 -10.49
C LYS A 50 -14.63 1.85 -9.68
N LYS A 51 -15.08 1.08 -8.69
CA LYS A 51 -16.20 1.47 -7.81
C LYS A 51 -15.76 2.53 -6.81
N ASN A 52 -14.63 2.31 -6.16
CA ASN A 52 -14.03 3.25 -5.23
C ASN A 52 -12.56 2.90 -4.99
N HIS A 53 -11.71 3.91 -4.80
CA HIS A 53 -10.29 3.77 -4.49
C HIS A 53 -9.78 5.04 -3.81
N LEU A 54 -8.63 4.94 -3.13
CA LEU A 54 -7.97 6.11 -2.56
C LEU A 54 -7.48 7.05 -3.68
N PRO A 55 -7.57 8.39 -3.51
CA PRO A 55 -7.06 9.33 -4.51
C PRO A 55 -5.60 9.05 -4.87
N GLY A 56 -5.30 8.96 -6.17
CA GLY A 56 -3.96 8.67 -6.68
C GLY A 56 -3.57 7.18 -6.71
N ALA A 57 -4.39 6.27 -6.18
CA ALA A 57 -4.10 4.84 -6.21
C ALA A 57 -4.13 4.26 -7.64
N ILE A 58 -3.12 3.48 -7.99
CA ILE A 58 -3.01 2.75 -9.26
C ILE A 58 -3.61 1.35 -9.08
N SER A 59 -4.46 0.90 -10.01
CA SER A 59 -4.98 -0.48 -9.99
C SER A 59 -3.87 -1.48 -10.35
N ALA A 60 -3.58 -2.39 -9.44
CA ALA A 60 -2.58 -3.45 -9.58
C ALA A 60 -3.17 -4.78 -9.08
N PRO A 61 -4.14 -5.37 -9.79
CA PRO A 61 -4.83 -6.59 -9.35
C PRO A 61 -3.84 -7.76 -9.15
N PRO A 62 -4.16 -8.77 -8.32
CA PRO A 62 -3.17 -9.72 -7.83
C PRO A 62 -2.46 -10.51 -8.93
N ASP A 63 -3.17 -10.80 -10.02
CA ASP A 63 -2.67 -11.52 -11.19
C ASP A 63 -1.67 -10.72 -12.03
N ARG A 64 -1.61 -9.39 -11.85
CA ARG A 64 -0.72 -8.48 -12.59
C ARG A 64 0.10 -7.55 -11.71
N ALA A 65 -0.05 -7.63 -10.38
CA ALA A 65 0.52 -6.67 -9.44
C ALA A 65 2.04 -6.52 -9.64
N VAL A 66 2.77 -7.62 -9.69
CA VAL A 66 4.23 -7.62 -9.87
C VAL A 66 4.65 -6.92 -11.17
N ALA A 67 3.98 -7.20 -12.29
CA ALA A 67 4.30 -6.61 -13.58
C ALA A 67 4.02 -5.09 -13.59
N ILE A 68 2.84 -4.69 -13.11
CA ILE A 68 2.42 -3.28 -13.06
C ILE A 68 3.33 -2.48 -12.11
N ILE A 69 3.58 -3.00 -10.91
CA ILE A 69 4.41 -2.32 -9.91
C ILE A 69 5.84 -2.17 -10.42
N SER A 70 6.42 -3.22 -11.00
CA SER A 70 7.80 -3.16 -11.53
C SER A 70 7.94 -2.21 -12.72
N GLU A 71 6.91 -2.09 -13.57
CA GLU A 71 6.89 -1.14 -14.68
C GLU A 71 6.77 0.32 -14.19
N ARG A 72 5.94 0.56 -13.16
CA ARG A 72 5.70 1.90 -12.62
C ARG A 72 6.79 2.38 -11.66
N VAL A 73 7.45 1.46 -10.97
CA VAL A 73 8.48 1.74 -9.97
C VAL A 73 9.72 0.92 -10.30
N PRO A 74 10.55 1.38 -11.27
CA PRO A 74 11.73 0.66 -11.71
C PRO A 74 12.86 0.66 -10.65
N ASP A 75 12.86 1.63 -9.73
CA ASP A 75 13.78 1.65 -8.59
C ASP A 75 13.33 0.64 -7.53
N ARG A 76 14.10 -0.44 -7.38
CA ARG A 76 13.82 -1.52 -6.42
C ARG A 76 14.03 -1.12 -4.96
N ASN A 77 14.64 0.04 -4.69
CA ASN A 77 14.81 0.57 -3.35
C ASN A 77 13.74 1.61 -2.99
N ALA A 78 12.86 1.98 -3.92
CA ALA A 78 11.79 2.92 -3.65
C ALA A 78 10.75 2.33 -2.71
N GLU A 79 10.30 3.13 -1.74
CA GLU A 79 9.14 2.77 -0.91
C GLU A 79 7.88 2.72 -1.80
N ILE A 80 7.11 1.64 -1.67
CA ILE A 80 5.77 1.52 -2.25
C ILE A 80 4.77 1.19 -1.15
N VAL A 81 3.51 1.56 -1.37
CA VAL A 81 2.39 1.12 -0.51
C VAL A 81 1.41 0.33 -1.35
N VAL A 82 1.07 -0.87 -0.88
CA VAL A 82 -0.03 -1.68 -1.42
C VAL A 82 -1.16 -1.75 -0.39
N TYR A 83 -2.41 -1.74 -0.85
CA TYR A 83 -3.57 -1.88 0.02
C TYR A 83 -4.73 -2.63 -0.66
N CYS A 84 -5.60 -3.18 0.17
CA CYS A 84 -6.92 -3.72 -0.18
C CYS A 84 -7.87 -3.44 1.00
N TRP A 85 -9.17 -3.31 0.76
CA TRP A 85 -10.17 -3.12 1.84
C TRP A 85 -10.75 -4.42 2.39
#